data_AF-A0AAN8ZV65-F1
#
_entry.id   AF-A0AAN8ZV65-F1
#
_cell.length_a   1.000
_cell.length_b   1.000
_cell.length_c   1.000
_cell.angle_alpha   90.00
_cell.angle_beta   90.00
_cell.angle_gamma   90.00
#
_symmetry.space_group_name_H-M   'P 1'
#
loop_
_entity.id
_entity.type
_entity.pdbx_description
1 polymer ?
#
loop_
_entity_poly.entity_id
_entity_poly.type
_entity_poly.pdbx_seq_one_letter_code
_entity_poly.pdbx_strand_id
1 'polypeptide(L)'
;MAAAHISTLSSSLEKKSNILSSKILRAHLFSLSKTLRKPSFPSEPHKQSLICSSKNPISDVILSSRGKPDGKIVDINEYDDEKPREECGVVGIYGDPEASRLCYLALHALQHRGQEGAGIVTVHDNVLQSITGVGLVSEVFDESKLDQLPGNSAIGHVRYSTAGASMLKNVQPFVSGYRFGSVGVAHNGNLVNYKALRAMLEDNGSIFNTSSDTEVVLHLIAISKARPFFMRIVDACEKLEGSYSMVFLTEDKLVAVRDPFGFRPLVMGRRSNGAVVFASETAALDLVEATYEREVYPGEVLVVDRGEVQSLCLMRHPEPKACIFEHIYFALPNSVVFGRSVYESRHAYGEILATEAPVDCDVVIAVPDSGVVAALGYAAKAGVPFQQGLIRSHYVGRTFIEPSQRIRDFGVKLKLSPVRAVLEGKRVVVVDDSIVRGTTSSKIVRLLKEAGAKEVHMRIASPPIIGSCYYGVDTPSPEELISNRMSVEEIREFIGADSLTYLPFDSLKKLLGSDSPNFCYACFSGMYPILPREVKVKRVGNLAVGRCPTCIRIMSLTGGGKFLKEFKRIYRNDIPCKMRGDYDHDKETRAVKVVLTYRHGVGNSMIKSFA
;
A
#
# COMPACT_ATOMS: atom_id res chain seq x y z
N MET A 1 -12.64 -55.07 21.52
CA MET A 1 -13.82 -55.78 22.03
C MET A 1 -14.50 -54.84 23.02
N ALA A 2 -15.46 -54.07 22.55
CA ALA A 2 -16.90 -54.39 22.54
C ALA A 2 -17.54 -53.82 23.83
N ALA A 3 -18.26 -52.70 23.75
CA ALA A 3 -19.71 -52.61 23.44
C ALA A 3 -20.54 -53.00 24.69
N ALA A 4 -21.66 -52.39 25.07
CA ALA A 4 -22.64 -51.53 24.40
C ALA A 4 -23.49 -50.82 25.49
N HIS A 5 -24.55 -50.11 25.07
CA HIS A 5 -25.59 -49.37 25.82
C HIS A 5 -25.29 -47.85 25.92
N ILE A 6 -26.06 -46.91 25.37
CA ILE A 6 -27.47 -46.87 24.96
C ILE A 6 -27.61 -45.92 23.76
N SER A 7 -28.19 -46.42 22.68
CA SER A 7 -28.73 -45.64 21.56
C SER A 7 -30.25 -45.86 21.55
N THR A 8 -31.03 -44.91 22.04
CA THR A 8 -32.49 -44.79 21.84
C THR A 8 -32.97 -43.52 22.52
N LEU A 9 -32.84 -42.37 21.84
CA LEU A 9 -33.54 -41.12 22.16
C LEU A 9 -33.21 -40.08 21.07
N SER A 10 -33.73 -40.26 19.85
CA SER A 10 -33.73 -39.17 18.85
C SER A 10 -34.71 -39.35 17.68
N SER A 11 -35.54 -40.39 17.63
CA SER A 11 -36.44 -40.65 16.47
C SER A 11 -37.94 -40.42 16.71
N SER A 12 -38.34 -39.62 17.71
CA SER A 12 -39.76 -39.39 18.03
C SER A 12 -40.24 -37.93 18.03
N LEU A 13 -39.43 -36.96 17.59
CA LEU A 13 -39.80 -35.54 17.61
C LEU A 13 -40.10 -34.91 16.22
N GLU A 14 -39.99 -35.65 15.12
CA GLU A 14 -40.19 -35.10 13.77
C GLU A 14 -41.60 -35.31 13.15
N LYS A 15 -42.62 -35.67 13.94
CA LYS A 15 -43.97 -35.94 13.38
C LYS A 15 -45.15 -35.21 14.01
N LYS A 16 -44.93 -34.13 14.77
CA LYS A 16 -46.02 -33.27 15.30
C LYS A 16 -45.65 -31.79 15.30
N SER A 17 -45.73 -31.15 14.14
CA SER A 17 -45.91 -29.69 14.03
C SER A 17 -46.46 -29.24 12.67
N ASN A 18 -46.49 -30.12 11.67
CA ASN A 18 -47.31 -29.96 10.47
C ASN A 18 -48.79 -30.29 10.77
N ILE A 19 -49.51 -29.35 11.40
CA ILE A 19 -50.98 -29.09 11.35
C ILE A 19 -51.23 -28.01 12.42
N LEU A 20 -50.98 -26.75 12.07
CA LEU A 20 -51.60 -25.51 12.62
C LEU A 20 -50.67 -24.33 12.27
N SER A 21 -50.86 -23.71 11.09
CA SER A 21 -50.37 -22.34 10.80
C SER A 21 -50.79 -21.85 9.39
N SER A 22 -51.25 -22.72 8.48
CA SER A 22 -51.61 -22.32 7.11
C SER A 22 -53.02 -21.71 6.93
N LYS A 23 -53.65 -21.16 7.98
CA LYS A 23 -55.03 -20.63 7.91
C LYS A 23 -55.30 -19.24 8.51
N ILE A 24 -54.30 -18.48 8.98
CA ILE A 24 -54.56 -17.18 9.68
C ILE A 24 -53.75 -15.98 9.12
N LEU A 25 -53.24 -16.03 7.88
CA LEU A 25 -52.64 -14.84 7.24
C LEU A 25 -53.09 -14.61 5.80
N ARG A 26 -54.39 -14.83 5.54
CA ARG A 26 -55.04 -14.54 4.25
C ARG A 26 -56.25 -13.62 4.33
N ALA A 27 -56.34 -12.81 5.38
CA ALA A 27 -57.45 -11.89 5.61
C ALA A 27 -56.96 -10.53 6.17
N HIS A 28 -56.14 -9.81 5.41
CA HIS A 28 -55.90 -8.36 5.66
C HIS A 28 -55.46 -7.58 4.41
N LEU A 29 -55.82 -8.06 3.21
CA LEU A 29 -55.57 -7.39 1.95
C LEU A 29 -56.89 -7.24 1.21
N PHE A 30 -57.73 -6.29 1.60
CA PHE A 30 -58.78 -5.65 0.79
C PHE A 30 -59.61 -4.71 1.69
N SER A 31 -59.19 -3.44 1.80
CA SER A 31 -60.06 -2.28 2.05
C SER A 31 -59.18 -1.06 2.24
N LEU A 32 -58.95 -0.31 1.15
CA LEU A 32 -58.72 1.14 1.13
C LEU A 32 -58.54 1.55 -0.33
N SER A 33 -59.66 1.85 -0.99
CA SER A 33 -59.71 2.51 -2.29
C SER A 33 -60.69 3.68 -2.20
N LYS A 34 -60.34 4.80 -2.85
CA LYS A 34 -60.93 6.17 -2.82
C LYS A 34 -60.19 7.04 -1.80
N THR A 35 -59.44 8.08 -2.16
CA THR A 35 -59.58 9.06 -3.26
C THR A 35 -58.25 9.80 -3.40
N LEU A 36 -57.75 10.01 -4.63
CA LEU A 36 -57.18 11.28 -5.12
C LEU A 36 -56.71 11.12 -6.59
N ARG A 37 -56.97 12.17 -7.37
CA ARG A 37 -57.14 12.22 -8.83
C ARG A 37 -55.80 12.19 -9.59
N LYS A 38 -55.74 11.50 -10.74
CA LYS A 38 -54.72 11.67 -11.79
C LYS A 38 -55.20 12.72 -12.82
N PRO A 39 -54.35 13.63 -13.32
CA PRO A 39 -54.65 14.40 -14.51
C PRO A 39 -54.38 13.57 -15.78
N SER A 40 -55.34 13.61 -16.69
CA SER A 40 -55.30 13.08 -18.06
C SER A 40 -54.63 14.06 -19.02
N PHE A 41 -53.74 13.59 -19.88
CA PHE A 41 -53.30 14.30 -21.09
C PHE A 41 -53.79 13.55 -22.33
N PRO A 42 -54.37 14.23 -23.34
CA PRO A 42 -54.79 13.60 -24.58
C PRO A 42 -53.66 13.53 -25.61
N SER A 43 -53.71 12.47 -26.42
CA SER A 43 -52.92 12.23 -27.62
C SER A 43 -53.65 12.74 -28.88
N GLU A 44 -52.98 13.54 -29.72
CA GLU A 44 -52.86 13.40 -31.20
C GLU A 44 -52.36 14.69 -31.91
N PRO A 45 -51.86 14.62 -33.18
CA PRO A 45 -50.63 15.30 -33.60
C PRO A 45 -50.85 16.56 -34.46
N HIS A 46 -49.91 17.51 -34.37
CA HIS A 46 -49.73 18.55 -35.39
C HIS A 46 -48.27 18.60 -35.85
N LYS A 47 -48.08 18.26 -37.14
CA LYS A 47 -46.89 18.60 -37.92
C LYS A 47 -46.80 20.12 -38.06
N GLN A 48 -45.68 20.71 -37.67
CA GLN A 48 -45.17 21.93 -38.30
C GLN A 48 -43.64 22.00 -38.14
N SER A 49 -42.98 22.01 -39.29
CA SER A 49 -41.56 22.25 -39.50
C SER A 49 -41.16 23.64 -39.03
N LEU A 50 -40.10 23.77 -38.24
CA LEU A 50 -39.35 25.01 -38.09
C LEU A 50 -37.90 24.71 -37.68
N ILE A 51 -37.01 25.19 -38.52
CA ILE A 51 -35.54 25.19 -38.41
C ILE A 51 -35.16 25.98 -37.14
N CYS A 52 -34.36 25.38 -36.25
CA CYS A 52 -33.79 26.11 -35.11
C CYS A 52 -32.27 26.06 -35.15
N SER A 53 -31.69 27.26 -35.29
CA SER A 53 -30.26 27.53 -35.23
C SER A 53 -29.73 27.32 -33.81
N SER A 54 -28.58 26.67 -33.70
CA SER A 54 -27.81 26.51 -32.48
C SER A 54 -27.05 27.81 -32.16
N LYS A 55 -27.35 28.44 -31.03
CA LYS A 55 -26.41 29.35 -30.36
C LYS A 55 -26.46 29.10 -28.85
N ASN A 56 -25.44 28.40 -28.36
CA ASN A 56 -25.15 28.23 -26.94
C ASN A 56 -24.08 29.29 -26.56
N PRO A 57 -24.32 30.20 -25.61
CA PRO A 57 -23.41 31.31 -25.32
C PRO A 57 -22.31 30.88 -24.36
N ILE A 58 -21.37 30.03 -24.82
CA ILE A 58 -20.12 29.69 -24.08
C ILE A 58 -18.89 29.70 -25.04
N SER A 59 -19.06 30.01 -26.32
CA SER A 59 -17.95 29.99 -27.29
C SER A 59 -17.04 31.24 -27.26
N ASP A 60 -17.48 32.34 -26.67
CA ASP A 60 -16.83 33.65 -26.92
C ASP A 60 -15.82 34.08 -25.84
N VAL A 61 -15.46 33.20 -24.90
CA VAL A 61 -14.47 33.50 -23.85
C VAL A 61 -13.14 32.75 -24.04
N ILE A 62 -13.00 31.88 -25.05
CA ILE A 62 -11.79 31.02 -25.23
C ILE A 62 -10.79 31.59 -26.27
N LEU A 63 -10.94 32.84 -26.72
CA LEU A 63 -10.10 33.41 -27.79
C LEU A 63 -9.12 34.52 -27.38
N SER A 64 -8.66 34.56 -26.12
CA SER A 64 -7.60 35.49 -25.73
C SER A 64 -6.60 34.94 -24.69
N SER A 65 -5.85 33.90 -25.04
CA SER A 65 -4.54 33.62 -24.41
C SER A 65 -3.77 32.52 -25.16
N ARG A 66 -3.10 32.88 -26.26
CA ARG A 66 -2.05 32.05 -26.87
C ARG A 66 -0.71 32.37 -26.20
N GLY A 67 -0.29 31.54 -25.25
CA GLY A 67 1.07 31.49 -24.69
C GLY A 67 1.65 30.08 -24.85
N LYS A 68 2.95 29.99 -25.20
CA LYS A 68 3.69 28.77 -25.59
C LYS A 68 3.65 27.64 -24.54
N PRO A 69 3.76 26.35 -24.93
CA PRO A 69 3.84 25.24 -24.00
C PRO A 69 5.29 24.99 -23.57
N ASP A 70 5.67 25.47 -22.39
CA ASP A 70 6.81 24.91 -21.65
C ASP A 70 6.28 23.72 -20.83
N GLY A 71 6.35 22.53 -21.42
CA GLY A 71 5.88 21.28 -20.81
C GLY A 71 6.77 20.83 -19.66
N LYS A 72 6.50 21.32 -18.45
CA LYS A 72 6.67 20.51 -17.24
C LYS A 72 5.32 19.87 -16.93
N ILE A 73 5.23 18.56 -17.12
CA ILE A 73 4.16 17.76 -16.54
C ILE A 73 4.39 17.81 -15.03
N VAL A 74 3.58 18.60 -14.34
CA VAL A 74 3.55 18.64 -12.88
C VAL A 74 2.63 17.50 -12.45
N ASP A 75 3.18 16.49 -11.77
CA ASP A 75 2.40 15.47 -11.08
C ASP A 75 1.46 16.16 -10.07
N ILE A 76 0.14 16.07 -10.27
CA ILE A 76 -0.87 16.76 -9.46
C ILE A 76 -1.35 15.89 -8.28
N ASN A 77 -0.54 14.92 -7.85
CA ASN A 77 -0.86 13.98 -6.77
C ASN A 77 -0.37 14.43 -5.37
N GLU A 78 0.00 15.70 -5.17
CA GLU A 78 0.39 16.25 -3.85
C GLU A 78 -0.83 16.45 -2.92
N TYR A 79 -1.54 15.37 -2.60
CA TYR A 79 -2.19 15.27 -1.31
C TYR A 79 -1.47 14.18 -0.55
N ASP A 80 -0.64 14.61 0.41
CA ASP A 80 -0.08 13.74 1.44
C ASP A 80 -1.23 13.02 2.14
N ASP A 81 -1.51 11.78 1.75
CA ASP A 81 -2.19 10.87 2.66
C ASP A 81 -1.19 10.54 3.77
N GLU A 82 -1.37 11.21 4.89
CA GLU A 82 -0.41 11.21 6.01
C GLU A 82 -0.35 9.90 6.78
N LYS A 83 -1.30 8.98 6.60
CA LYS A 83 -1.26 7.68 7.27
C LYS A 83 -0.39 6.73 6.46
N PRO A 84 0.46 5.91 7.11
CA PRO A 84 1.25 4.93 6.38
C PRO A 84 0.31 4.01 5.61
N ARG A 85 0.69 3.55 4.42
CA ARG A 85 -0.12 2.63 3.62
C ARG A 85 0.63 1.33 3.35
N GLU A 86 -0.04 0.19 3.42
CA GLU A 86 0.61 -1.09 3.13
C GLU A 86 0.64 -1.28 1.64
N GLU A 87 1.65 -2.00 1.15
CA GLU A 87 1.89 -2.07 -0.28
C GLU A 87 0.75 -2.74 -1.01
N CYS A 88 0.30 -3.90 -0.57
CA CYS A 88 -0.53 -4.77 -1.39
C CYS A 88 -1.30 -5.80 -0.57
N GLY A 89 -2.32 -6.40 -1.16
CA GLY A 89 -2.95 -7.64 -0.69
C GLY A 89 -2.88 -8.70 -1.78
N VAL A 90 -2.57 -9.94 -1.41
CA VAL A 90 -2.50 -11.08 -2.35
C VAL A 90 -3.52 -12.16 -2.01
N VAL A 91 -4.03 -12.82 -3.04
CA VAL A 91 -4.96 -13.95 -2.94
C VAL A 91 -4.53 -15.04 -3.91
N GLY A 92 -4.61 -16.30 -3.51
CA GLY A 92 -4.47 -17.46 -4.39
C GLY A 92 -5.57 -18.48 -4.12
N ILE A 93 -6.15 -19.06 -5.16
CA ILE A 93 -7.23 -20.06 -5.08
C ILE A 93 -6.90 -21.21 -6.01
N TYR A 94 -7.07 -22.45 -5.54
CA TYR A 94 -6.87 -23.66 -6.33
C TYR A 94 -8.00 -24.66 -6.12
N GLY A 95 -8.53 -25.20 -7.21
CA GLY A 95 -9.49 -26.30 -7.19
C GLY A 95 -10.95 -25.87 -7.04
N ASP A 96 -11.30 -24.65 -7.45
CA ASP A 96 -12.67 -24.15 -7.41
C ASP A 96 -13.13 -23.68 -8.80
N PRO A 97 -14.25 -24.19 -9.36
CA PRO A 97 -14.72 -23.78 -10.69
C PRO A 97 -15.07 -22.29 -10.81
N GLU A 98 -15.25 -21.57 -9.70
CA GLU A 98 -15.50 -20.12 -9.66
C GLU A 98 -14.29 -19.33 -9.16
N ALA A 99 -13.06 -19.82 -9.40
CA ALA A 99 -11.85 -19.24 -8.86
C ALA A 99 -11.70 -17.72 -9.12
N SER A 100 -12.06 -17.21 -10.31
CA SER A 100 -12.01 -15.77 -10.60
C SER A 100 -12.96 -14.94 -9.73
N ARG A 101 -14.20 -15.40 -9.55
CA ARG A 101 -15.23 -14.71 -8.75
C ARG A 101 -14.88 -14.71 -7.27
N LEU A 102 -14.39 -15.84 -6.77
CA LEU A 102 -13.93 -15.93 -5.38
C LEU A 102 -12.69 -15.08 -5.16
N CYS A 103 -11.79 -15.03 -6.14
CA CYS A 103 -10.61 -14.16 -6.07
C CYS A 103 -11.03 -12.69 -6.04
N TYR A 104 -11.99 -12.27 -6.88
CA TYR A 104 -12.60 -10.95 -6.83
C TYR A 104 -13.18 -10.61 -5.45
N LEU A 105 -13.97 -11.51 -4.85
CA LEU A 105 -14.55 -11.30 -3.52
C LEU A 105 -13.47 -11.18 -2.44
N ALA A 106 -12.49 -12.09 -2.44
CA ALA A 106 -11.38 -12.05 -1.49
C ALA A 106 -10.54 -10.77 -1.64
N LEU A 107 -10.30 -10.30 -2.86
CA LEU A 107 -9.62 -9.01 -3.10
C LEU A 107 -10.46 -7.82 -2.62
N HIS A 108 -11.79 -7.87 -2.77
CA HIS A 108 -12.69 -6.87 -2.22
C HIS A 108 -12.61 -6.81 -0.69
N ALA A 109 -12.50 -7.95 0.00
CA ALA A 109 -12.24 -7.99 1.44
C ALA A 109 -10.87 -7.42 1.84
N LEU A 110 -9.89 -7.44 0.93
CA LEU A 110 -8.54 -6.89 1.14
C LEU A 110 -8.36 -5.48 0.56
N GLN A 111 -9.42 -4.83 0.07
CA GLN A 111 -9.34 -3.54 -0.63
C GLN A 111 -8.66 -2.43 0.19
N HIS A 112 -8.69 -2.51 1.52
CA HIS A 112 -7.99 -1.57 2.39
C HIS A 112 -6.45 -1.64 2.27
N ARG A 113 -5.89 -2.75 1.78
CA ARG A 113 -4.45 -2.94 1.51
C ARG A 113 -3.97 -2.31 0.21
N GLY A 114 -4.86 -1.80 -0.64
CA GLY A 114 -4.46 -1.16 -1.89
C GLY A 114 -5.66 -0.77 -2.73
N GLN A 115 -5.67 0.44 -3.25
CA GLN A 115 -6.82 1.03 -3.94
C GLN A 115 -6.44 1.65 -5.31
N GLU A 116 -5.16 1.54 -5.70
CA GLU A 116 -4.55 2.15 -6.88
C GLU A 116 -4.65 1.23 -8.09
N GLY A 117 -4.75 -0.08 -7.87
CA GLY A 117 -4.99 -1.04 -8.93
C GLY A 117 -5.37 -2.41 -8.40
N ALA A 118 -5.98 -3.19 -9.27
CA ALA A 118 -6.35 -4.56 -8.99
C ALA A 118 -6.07 -5.44 -10.22
N GLY A 119 -5.86 -6.73 -9.99
CA GLY A 119 -5.58 -7.70 -11.04
C GLY A 119 -5.95 -9.12 -10.64
N ILE A 120 -6.35 -9.92 -11.62
CA ILE A 120 -6.64 -11.35 -11.47
C ILE A 120 -6.00 -12.09 -12.65
N VAL A 121 -5.35 -13.21 -12.35
CA VAL A 121 -4.87 -14.17 -13.32
C VAL A 121 -5.51 -15.52 -13.04
N THR A 122 -6.11 -16.14 -14.05
CA THR A 122 -6.67 -17.49 -13.97
C THR A 122 -5.95 -18.45 -14.91
N VAL A 123 -6.20 -19.74 -14.75
CA VAL A 123 -5.72 -20.79 -15.66
C VAL A 123 -6.89 -21.52 -16.28
N HIS A 124 -6.96 -21.46 -17.62
CA HIS A 124 -7.93 -22.19 -18.41
C HIS A 124 -7.21 -22.88 -19.58
N ASP A 125 -7.48 -24.17 -19.80
CA ASP A 125 -6.84 -24.97 -20.86
C ASP A 125 -5.30 -24.86 -20.90
N ASN A 126 -4.66 -24.88 -19.72
CA ASN A 126 -3.21 -24.69 -19.54
C ASN A 126 -2.67 -23.33 -20.03
N VAL A 127 -3.52 -22.32 -20.15
CA VAL A 127 -3.14 -20.95 -20.52
C VAL A 127 -3.50 -20.01 -19.39
N LEU A 128 -2.55 -19.14 -19.03
CA LEU A 128 -2.79 -18.08 -18.06
C LEU A 128 -3.51 -16.91 -18.74
N GLN A 129 -4.68 -16.54 -18.22
CA GLN A 129 -5.45 -15.39 -18.66
C GLN A 129 -5.37 -14.31 -17.59
N SER A 130 -5.14 -13.05 -18.00
CA SER A 130 -4.89 -11.94 -17.07
C SER A 130 -5.72 -10.73 -17.43
N ILE A 131 -6.36 -10.13 -16.43
CA ILE A 131 -6.96 -8.80 -16.53
C ILE A 131 -6.45 -7.99 -15.33
N THR A 132 -5.84 -6.84 -15.62
CA THR A 132 -5.35 -5.89 -14.63
C THR A 132 -5.81 -4.47 -14.97
N GLY A 133 -6.03 -3.64 -13.95
CA GLY A 133 -6.53 -2.29 -14.12
C GLY A 133 -6.16 -1.37 -12.97
N VAL A 134 -6.22 -0.06 -13.24
CA VAL A 134 -6.05 1.00 -12.22
C VAL A 134 -7.41 1.27 -11.57
N GLY A 135 -7.41 1.45 -10.25
CA GLY A 135 -8.61 1.73 -9.46
C GLY A 135 -8.98 0.62 -8.47
N LEU A 136 -10.17 0.74 -7.90
CA LEU A 136 -10.73 -0.23 -6.97
C LEU A 136 -11.07 -1.55 -7.67
N VAL A 137 -11.16 -2.64 -6.92
CA VAL A 137 -11.52 -3.98 -7.44
C VAL A 137 -12.85 -3.93 -8.21
N SER A 138 -13.85 -3.22 -7.69
CA SER A 138 -15.16 -3.04 -8.32
C SER A 138 -15.14 -2.15 -9.58
N GLU A 139 -14.14 -1.28 -9.73
CA GLU A 139 -13.97 -0.44 -10.92
C GLU A 139 -13.21 -1.20 -12.02
N VAL A 140 -12.27 -2.06 -11.62
CA VAL A 140 -11.46 -2.85 -12.54
C VAL A 140 -12.25 -4.02 -13.11
N PHE A 141 -13.06 -4.71 -12.31
CA PHE A 141 -13.79 -5.92 -12.71
C PHE A 141 -15.31 -5.68 -12.70
N ASP A 142 -15.90 -5.86 -13.88
CA ASP A 142 -17.33 -6.08 -14.04
C ASP A 142 -17.59 -7.57 -14.34
N GLU A 143 -18.86 -7.95 -14.39
CA GLU A 143 -19.29 -9.32 -14.68
C GLU A 143 -18.70 -9.84 -16.01
N SER A 144 -18.67 -8.98 -17.04
CA SER A 144 -18.18 -9.34 -18.37
C SER A 144 -16.67 -9.64 -18.38
N LYS A 145 -15.88 -8.93 -17.56
CA LYS A 145 -14.45 -9.21 -17.40
C LYS A 145 -14.22 -10.48 -16.58
N LEU A 146 -15.03 -10.74 -15.56
CA LEU A 146 -14.93 -12.00 -14.80
C LEU A 146 -15.27 -13.22 -15.66
N ASP A 147 -16.24 -13.09 -16.57
CA ASP A 147 -16.57 -14.15 -17.55
C ASP A 147 -15.43 -14.44 -18.54
N GLN A 148 -14.52 -13.49 -18.75
CA GLN A 148 -13.31 -13.65 -19.56
C GLN A 148 -12.16 -14.33 -18.80
N LEU A 149 -12.36 -14.66 -17.52
CA LEU A 149 -11.40 -15.32 -16.65
C LEU A 149 -11.96 -16.68 -16.15
N PRO A 150 -12.28 -17.63 -17.05
CA PRO A 150 -12.59 -19.00 -16.65
C PRO A 150 -11.37 -19.68 -16.00
N GLY A 151 -11.62 -20.78 -15.30
CA GLY A 151 -10.56 -21.61 -14.73
C GLY A 151 -10.83 -22.03 -13.30
N ASN A 152 -10.14 -23.09 -12.88
CA ASN A 152 -10.33 -23.68 -11.56
C ASN A 152 -9.32 -23.14 -10.52
N SER A 153 -8.42 -22.25 -10.96
CA SER A 153 -7.35 -21.68 -10.15
C SER A 153 -7.14 -20.23 -10.54
N ALA A 154 -6.86 -19.39 -9.54
CA ALA A 154 -6.67 -17.97 -9.71
C ALA A 154 -5.63 -17.42 -8.74
N ILE A 155 -4.91 -16.37 -9.14
CA ILE A 155 -4.22 -15.47 -8.21
C ILE A 155 -4.70 -14.05 -8.44
N GLY A 156 -4.71 -13.28 -7.37
CA GLY A 156 -5.22 -11.91 -7.37
C GLY A 156 -4.35 -10.99 -6.55
N HIS A 157 -4.46 -9.71 -6.87
CA HIS A 157 -3.68 -8.67 -6.23
C HIS A 157 -4.45 -7.36 -6.14
N VAL A 158 -4.38 -6.68 -4.99
CA VAL A 158 -4.73 -5.27 -4.82
C VAL A 158 -3.47 -4.49 -4.51
N ARG A 159 -3.28 -3.35 -5.19
CA ARG A 159 -2.04 -2.57 -5.17
C ARG A 159 -2.22 -1.23 -4.51
N TYR A 160 -1.24 -0.88 -3.70
CA TYR A 160 -0.86 0.46 -3.28
C TYR A 160 0.48 0.87 -3.92
N SER A 161 0.66 2.16 -4.23
CA SER A 161 1.85 2.64 -4.94
C SER A 161 2.91 3.14 -3.95
N THR A 162 3.86 2.29 -3.61
CA THR A 162 4.97 2.53 -2.66
C THR A 162 6.29 2.87 -3.35
N ALA A 163 6.56 2.20 -4.48
CA ALA A 163 7.73 2.39 -5.33
C ALA A 163 7.36 2.23 -6.82
N GLY A 164 7.82 3.17 -7.63
CA GLY A 164 7.42 3.29 -9.03
C GLY A 164 6.13 4.06 -9.21
N ALA A 165 5.94 4.69 -10.37
CA ALA A 165 4.77 5.53 -10.57
C ALA A 165 3.46 4.70 -10.56
N SER A 166 2.34 5.37 -10.27
CA SER A 166 0.97 4.87 -10.39
C SER A 166 0.56 4.66 -11.86
N MET A 167 1.32 3.81 -12.56
CA MET A 167 1.10 3.42 -13.94
C MET A 167 0.48 2.03 -13.98
N LEU A 168 -0.42 1.82 -14.96
CA LEU A 168 -1.03 0.52 -15.25
C LEU A 168 0.01 -0.61 -15.38
N LYS A 169 1.18 -0.33 -15.97
CA LYS A 169 2.27 -1.30 -16.15
C LYS A 169 2.81 -1.89 -14.85
N ASN A 170 2.57 -1.24 -13.71
CA ASN A 170 3.03 -1.69 -12.40
C ASN A 170 1.90 -2.42 -11.63
N VAL A 171 0.72 -2.63 -12.22
CA VAL A 171 -0.39 -3.37 -11.60
C VAL A 171 -0.17 -4.88 -11.77
N GLN A 172 -0.08 -5.57 -10.64
CA GLN A 172 0.06 -7.01 -10.52
C GLN A 172 -1.32 -7.72 -10.59
N PRO A 173 -1.41 -9.04 -10.81
CA PRO A 173 -0.31 -10.00 -10.95
C PRO A 173 0.47 -9.86 -12.26
N PHE A 174 1.77 -10.14 -12.23
CA PHE A 174 2.60 -10.20 -13.44
C PHE A 174 2.63 -11.60 -14.01
N VAL A 175 2.48 -11.70 -15.33
CA VAL A 175 2.55 -12.95 -16.08
C VAL A 175 3.74 -12.90 -17.04
N SER A 176 4.53 -13.96 -17.10
CA SER A 176 5.61 -14.09 -18.08
C SER A 176 5.79 -15.52 -18.55
N GLY A 177 6.04 -15.67 -19.84
CA GLY A 177 6.49 -16.92 -20.45
C GLY A 177 8.01 -17.05 -20.38
N TYR A 178 8.49 -18.25 -20.10
CA TYR A 178 9.91 -18.59 -20.13
C TYR A 178 10.08 -20.03 -20.62
N ARG A 179 11.33 -20.53 -20.65
CA ARG A 179 11.66 -21.85 -21.23
C ARG A 179 10.93 -23.06 -20.63
N PHE A 180 10.15 -22.87 -19.56
CA PHE A 180 9.45 -23.94 -18.84
C PHE A 180 7.96 -23.69 -18.66
N GLY A 181 7.37 -22.80 -19.47
CA GLY A 181 5.95 -22.48 -19.43
C GLY A 181 5.69 -21.03 -19.06
N SER A 182 4.49 -20.77 -18.58
CA SER A 182 4.02 -19.48 -18.12
C SER A 182 3.90 -19.47 -16.60
N VAL A 183 4.24 -18.33 -15.99
CA VAL A 183 4.10 -18.13 -14.55
C VAL A 183 3.46 -16.77 -14.28
N GLY A 184 2.44 -16.77 -13.43
CA GLY A 184 1.87 -15.61 -12.80
C GLY A 184 2.43 -15.42 -11.39
N VAL A 185 2.63 -14.19 -10.94
CA VAL A 185 3.01 -13.86 -9.56
C VAL A 185 2.28 -12.63 -9.04
N ALA A 186 1.81 -12.72 -7.80
CA ALA A 186 1.35 -11.59 -6.99
C ALA A 186 2.20 -11.52 -5.71
N HIS A 187 2.62 -10.32 -5.33
CA HIS A 187 3.61 -10.06 -4.29
C HIS A 187 3.15 -8.91 -3.40
N ASN A 188 3.10 -9.16 -2.09
CA ASN A 188 3.04 -8.13 -1.05
C ASN A 188 4.38 -8.08 -0.31
N GLY A 189 5.05 -6.94 -0.35
CA GLY A 189 6.35 -6.74 0.28
C GLY A 189 7.20 -5.72 -0.47
N ASN A 190 8.48 -5.68 -0.14
CA ASN A 190 9.47 -4.82 -0.78
C ASN A 190 10.85 -5.47 -0.70
N LEU A 191 11.53 -5.52 -1.85
CA LEU A 191 12.87 -6.10 -1.97
C LEU A 191 13.94 -5.01 -1.79
N VAL A 192 14.64 -5.01 -0.64
CA VAL A 192 15.62 -3.97 -0.29
C VAL A 192 16.85 -3.98 -1.21
N ASN A 193 17.16 -5.12 -1.82
CA ASN A 193 18.26 -5.27 -2.77
C ASN A 193 17.81 -5.23 -4.25
N TYR A 194 16.56 -4.82 -4.53
CA TYR A 194 15.97 -4.73 -5.87
C TYR A 194 16.89 -4.05 -6.89
N LYS A 195 17.42 -2.85 -6.59
CA LYS A 195 18.26 -2.09 -7.52
C LYS A 195 19.54 -2.84 -7.89
N ALA A 196 20.14 -3.56 -6.95
CA ALA A 196 21.34 -4.34 -7.20
C ALA A 196 21.03 -5.57 -8.06
N LEU A 197 19.93 -6.28 -7.76
CA LEU A 197 19.49 -7.43 -8.54
C LEU A 197 19.11 -7.05 -9.97
N ARG A 198 18.38 -5.95 -10.13
CA ARG A 198 18.02 -5.39 -11.43
C ARG A 198 19.25 -5.05 -12.26
N ALA A 199 20.22 -4.33 -11.70
CA ALA A 199 21.47 -4.00 -12.39
C ALA A 199 22.24 -5.26 -12.82
N MET A 200 22.34 -6.26 -11.94
CA MET A 200 22.98 -7.55 -12.28
C MET A 200 22.27 -8.26 -13.43
N LEU A 201 20.94 -8.22 -13.47
CA LEU A 201 20.15 -8.83 -14.55
C LEU A 201 20.29 -8.05 -15.86
N GLU A 202 20.28 -6.71 -15.81
CA GLU A 202 20.49 -5.82 -16.97
C GLU A 202 21.90 -5.97 -17.57
N ASP A 203 22.94 -6.10 -16.73
CA ASP A 203 24.32 -6.36 -17.16
C ASP A 203 24.46 -7.69 -17.91
N ASN A 204 23.55 -8.64 -17.67
CA ASN A 204 23.47 -9.93 -18.37
C ASN A 204 22.45 -9.93 -19.53
N GLY A 205 21.93 -8.76 -19.91
CA GLY A 205 21.05 -8.58 -21.07
C GLY A 205 19.55 -8.73 -20.80
N SER A 206 19.13 -8.75 -19.53
CA SER A 206 17.69 -8.68 -19.21
C SER A 206 17.12 -7.31 -19.53
N ILE A 207 15.89 -7.28 -20.03
CA ILE A 207 15.08 -6.07 -20.17
C ILE A 207 13.97 -6.09 -19.15
N PHE A 208 13.58 -4.92 -18.64
CA PHE A 208 12.50 -4.76 -17.66
C PHE A 208 11.42 -3.84 -18.23
N ASN A 209 10.19 -4.33 -18.23
CA ASN A 209 9.03 -3.57 -18.70
C ASN A 209 8.49 -2.62 -17.61
N THR A 210 8.72 -2.97 -16.35
CA THR A 210 8.17 -2.28 -15.18
C THR A 210 9.29 -1.70 -14.31
N SER A 211 8.88 -0.92 -13.31
CA SER A 211 9.77 -0.49 -12.22
C SER A 211 9.54 -1.29 -10.94
N SER A 212 8.66 -2.30 -10.97
CA SER A 212 8.30 -3.10 -9.81
C SER A 212 9.39 -4.14 -9.53
N ASP A 213 9.63 -4.35 -8.24
CA ASP A 213 10.53 -5.36 -7.71
C ASP A 213 10.07 -6.80 -7.99
N THR A 214 8.76 -6.99 -8.19
CA THR A 214 8.16 -8.29 -8.51
C THR A 214 8.65 -8.86 -9.84
N GLU A 215 8.96 -8.01 -10.83
CA GLU A 215 9.51 -8.46 -12.12
C GLU A 215 10.91 -9.07 -11.95
N VAL A 216 11.71 -8.59 -11.00
CA VAL A 216 13.02 -9.19 -10.69
C VAL A 216 12.87 -10.64 -10.24
N VAL A 217 11.83 -10.96 -9.47
CA VAL A 217 11.57 -12.34 -9.03
C VAL A 217 11.36 -13.26 -10.23
N LEU A 218 10.58 -12.83 -11.22
CA LEU A 218 10.35 -13.60 -12.45
C LEU A 218 11.65 -13.82 -13.25
N HIS A 219 12.49 -12.80 -13.39
CA HIS A 219 13.78 -12.92 -14.05
C HIS A 219 14.71 -13.91 -13.33
N LEU A 220 14.77 -13.87 -11.99
CA LEU A 220 15.57 -14.79 -11.19
C LEU A 220 15.11 -16.25 -11.36
N ILE A 221 13.80 -16.49 -11.38
CA ILE A 221 13.21 -17.81 -11.65
C ILE A 221 13.57 -18.30 -13.06
N ALA A 222 13.52 -17.39 -14.05
CA ALA A 222 13.78 -17.72 -15.45
C ALA A 222 15.23 -18.17 -15.68
N ILE A 223 16.20 -17.49 -15.07
CA ILE A 223 17.63 -17.83 -15.20
C ILE A 223 18.04 -19.06 -14.38
N SER A 224 17.29 -19.41 -13.32
CA SER A 224 17.56 -20.60 -12.50
C SER A 224 17.63 -21.86 -13.37
N LYS A 225 18.50 -22.82 -13.02
CA LYS A 225 18.59 -24.13 -13.69
C LYS A 225 17.91 -25.26 -12.91
N ALA A 226 17.49 -25.00 -11.67
CA ALA A 226 16.97 -26.00 -10.74
C ALA A 226 15.65 -26.65 -11.20
N ARG A 227 15.34 -27.86 -10.72
CA ARG A 227 14.08 -28.56 -10.98
C ARG A 227 13.60 -29.28 -9.73
N PRO A 228 12.27 -29.40 -9.51
CA PRO A 228 11.14 -28.87 -10.31
C PRO A 228 10.89 -27.37 -10.05
N PHE A 229 9.72 -26.82 -10.41
CA PHE A 229 9.43 -25.37 -10.36
C PHE A 229 9.69 -24.74 -8.99
N PHE A 230 9.25 -25.37 -7.88
CA PHE A 230 9.45 -24.83 -6.54
C PHE A 230 10.93 -24.61 -6.19
N MET A 231 11.85 -25.46 -6.68
CA MET A 231 13.30 -25.27 -6.45
C MET A 231 13.85 -24.02 -7.13
N ARG A 232 13.19 -23.52 -8.18
CA ARG A 232 13.55 -22.24 -8.84
C ARG A 232 13.09 -21.06 -8.03
N ILE A 233 11.92 -21.19 -7.40
CA ILE A 233 11.42 -20.18 -6.47
C ILE A 233 12.36 -20.11 -5.28
N VAL A 234 12.79 -21.24 -4.72
CA VAL A 234 13.80 -21.27 -3.64
C VAL A 234 15.10 -20.60 -4.09
N ASP A 235 15.68 -20.99 -5.23
CA ASP A 235 16.90 -20.38 -5.78
C ASP A 235 16.75 -18.87 -6.05
N ALA A 236 15.55 -18.39 -6.43
CA ALA A 236 15.27 -16.97 -6.52
C ALA A 236 15.22 -16.31 -5.14
N CYS A 237 14.44 -16.87 -4.21
CA CYS A 237 14.22 -16.36 -2.85
C CYS A 237 15.51 -16.27 -2.03
N GLU A 238 16.46 -17.20 -2.21
CA GLU A 238 17.78 -17.15 -1.57
C GLU A 238 18.62 -15.91 -1.96
N LYS A 239 18.30 -15.28 -3.10
CA LYS A 239 18.95 -14.04 -3.56
C LYS A 239 18.17 -12.79 -3.14
N LEU A 240 16.94 -12.94 -2.67
CA LEU A 240 16.08 -11.82 -2.29
C LEU A 240 16.39 -11.38 -0.86
N GLU A 241 16.54 -10.07 -0.68
CA GLU A 241 16.62 -9.46 0.65
C GLU A 241 15.45 -8.50 0.80
N GLY A 242 14.77 -8.56 1.95
CA GLY A 242 13.63 -7.71 2.25
C GLY A 242 12.46 -8.54 2.75
N SER A 243 11.26 -8.08 2.42
CA SER A 243 10.00 -8.70 2.83
C SER A 243 9.23 -9.16 1.61
N TYR A 244 8.59 -10.32 1.68
CA TYR A 244 7.74 -10.82 0.61
C TYR A 244 6.76 -11.89 1.12
N SER A 245 5.50 -11.73 0.77
CA SER A 245 4.49 -12.76 0.74
C SER A 245 3.98 -12.86 -0.69
N MET A 246 4.21 -14.01 -1.32
CA MET A 246 3.95 -14.20 -2.74
C MET A 246 3.05 -15.40 -2.98
N VAL A 247 2.20 -15.28 -3.99
CA VAL A 247 1.50 -16.40 -4.59
C VAL A 247 1.86 -16.49 -6.07
N PHE A 248 2.17 -17.70 -6.54
CA PHE A 248 2.51 -18.01 -7.91
C PHE A 248 1.50 -18.95 -8.51
N LEU A 249 1.16 -18.74 -9.77
CA LEU A 249 0.28 -19.61 -10.54
C LEU A 249 1.02 -20.10 -11.79
N THR A 250 1.08 -21.41 -11.97
CA THR A 250 1.49 -22.04 -13.24
C THR A 250 0.28 -22.71 -13.87
N GLU A 251 0.47 -23.39 -15.00
CA GLU A 251 -0.59 -24.11 -15.71
C GLU A 251 -1.29 -25.18 -14.85
N ASP A 252 -0.62 -25.70 -13.81
CA ASP A 252 -1.12 -26.83 -13.02
C ASP A 252 -0.96 -26.69 -11.49
N LYS A 253 -0.26 -25.64 -11.01
CA LYS A 253 0.08 -25.48 -9.58
C LYS A 253 -0.18 -24.07 -9.08
N LEU A 254 -0.57 -23.99 -7.81
CA LEU A 254 -0.56 -22.77 -7.00
C LEU A 254 0.55 -22.90 -5.96
N VAL A 255 1.41 -21.89 -5.83
CA VAL A 255 2.50 -21.90 -4.85
C VAL A 255 2.41 -20.66 -3.96
N ALA A 256 2.45 -20.83 -2.65
CA ALA A 256 2.53 -19.74 -1.69
C ALA A 256 3.91 -19.70 -1.03
N VAL A 257 4.49 -18.50 -0.90
CA VAL A 257 5.83 -18.30 -0.32
C VAL A 257 5.80 -17.14 0.65
N ARG A 258 6.46 -17.32 1.79
CA ARG A 258 6.67 -16.25 2.77
C ARG A 258 8.15 -16.11 3.08
N ASP A 259 8.62 -14.86 3.20
CA ASP A 259 10.03 -14.55 3.45
C ASP A 259 10.54 -15.16 4.77
N PRO A 260 11.85 -15.42 4.90
CA PRO A 260 12.43 -16.04 6.09
C PRO A 260 12.20 -15.27 7.40
N PHE A 261 11.99 -13.97 7.37
CA PHE A 261 11.67 -13.21 8.59
C PHE A 261 10.17 -13.18 8.87
N GLY A 262 9.32 -13.56 7.92
CA GLY A 262 7.87 -13.54 8.05
C GLY A 262 7.29 -12.14 8.19
N PHE A 263 7.91 -11.12 7.56
CA PHE A 263 7.52 -9.72 7.71
C PHE A 263 6.06 -9.46 7.38
N ARG A 264 5.62 -9.96 6.21
CA ARG A 264 4.27 -9.77 5.67
C ARG A 264 3.39 -10.97 6.01
N PRO A 265 2.07 -10.76 6.20
CA PRO A 265 1.15 -11.85 6.54
C PRO A 265 0.74 -12.65 5.31
N LEU A 266 0.61 -13.97 5.53
CA LEU A 266 0.07 -14.90 4.55
C LEU A 266 -0.55 -16.09 5.29
N VAL A 267 -1.83 -16.33 5.05
CA VAL A 267 -2.63 -17.39 5.69
C VAL A 267 -3.18 -18.35 4.65
N MET A 268 -3.48 -19.57 5.09
CA MET A 268 -4.10 -20.63 4.30
C MET A 268 -5.43 -21.05 4.93
N GLY A 269 -6.43 -21.28 4.09
CA GLY A 269 -7.69 -21.88 4.46
C GLY A 269 -8.21 -22.83 3.39
N ARG A 270 -9.30 -23.53 3.71
CA ARG A 270 -9.93 -24.49 2.80
C ARG A 270 -11.44 -24.35 2.79
N ARG A 271 -12.02 -24.37 1.58
CA ARG A 271 -13.47 -24.36 1.37
C ARG A 271 -14.06 -25.76 1.53
N SER A 272 -15.38 -25.83 1.65
CA SER A 272 -16.13 -27.08 1.80
C SER A 272 -15.96 -28.07 0.64
N ASN A 273 -15.73 -27.59 -0.59
CA ASN A 273 -15.45 -28.39 -1.78
C ASN A 273 -13.98 -28.88 -1.86
N GLY A 274 -13.14 -28.54 -0.88
CA GLY A 274 -11.72 -28.89 -0.85
C GLY A 274 -10.80 -27.86 -1.49
N ALA A 275 -11.33 -26.78 -2.08
CA ALA A 275 -10.51 -25.73 -2.66
C ALA A 275 -9.62 -25.05 -1.61
N VAL A 276 -8.36 -24.84 -1.97
CA VAL A 276 -7.35 -24.22 -1.09
C VAL A 276 -7.26 -22.74 -1.42
N VAL A 277 -7.27 -21.90 -0.38
CA VAL A 277 -7.19 -20.44 -0.50
C VAL A 277 -6.02 -19.92 0.32
N PHE A 278 -5.17 -19.10 -0.29
CA PHE A 278 -4.19 -18.26 0.39
C PHE A 278 -4.62 -16.81 0.34
N ALA A 279 -4.40 -16.07 1.43
CA ALA A 279 -4.70 -14.65 1.49
C ALA A 279 -3.75 -13.90 2.42
N SER A 280 -3.59 -12.59 2.25
CA SER A 280 -2.84 -11.76 3.19
C SER A 280 -3.48 -11.66 4.57
N GLU A 281 -4.82 -11.77 4.68
CA GLU A 281 -5.53 -11.76 5.96
C GLU A 281 -6.65 -12.80 6.00
N THR A 282 -7.02 -13.24 7.22
CA THR A 282 -8.13 -14.18 7.42
C THR A 282 -9.49 -13.61 7.03
N ALA A 283 -9.69 -12.29 7.11
CA ALA A 283 -10.95 -11.65 6.67
C ALA A 283 -11.33 -12.00 5.22
N ALA A 284 -10.35 -12.23 4.35
CA ALA A 284 -10.60 -12.67 2.99
C ALA A 284 -11.07 -14.14 2.94
N LEU A 285 -10.50 -15.01 3.77
CA LEU A 285 -10.92 -16.40 3.92
C LEU A 285 -12.36 -16.48 4.43
N ASP A 286 -12.69 -15.66 5.44
CA ASP A 286 -14.02 -15.60 6.04
C ASP A 286 -15.08 -15.21 5.00
N LEU A 287 -14.81 -14.20 4.16
CA LEU A 287 -15.76 -13.75 3.13
C LEU A 287 -16.03 -14.83 2.07
N VAL A 288 -15.02 -15.62 1.70
CA VAL A 288 -15.17 -16.69 0.70
C VAL A 288 -15.52 -18.05 1.32
N GLU A 289 -15.85 -18.09 2.61
CA GLU A 289 -16.19 -19.30 3.36
C GLU A 289 -15.08 -20.37 3.30
N ALA A 290 -13.82 -19.94 3.28
CA ALA A 290 -12.66 -20.79 3.48
C ALA A 290 -12.36 -20.88 4.98
N THR A 291 -12.47 -22.07 5.55
CA THR A 291 -12.11 -22.30 6.96
C THR A 291 -10.61 -22.10 7.12
N TYR A 292 -10.20 -21.18 8.00
CA TYR A 292 -8.80 -20.93 8.33
C TYR A 292 -8.12 -22.22 8.85
N GLU A 293 -6.99 -22.59 8.25
CA GLU A 293 -6.18 -23.73 8.68
C GLU A 293 -4.98 -23.29 9.51
N ARG A 294 -4.13 -22.43 8.94
CA ARG A 294 -2.91 -21.91 9.59
C ARG A 294 -2.28 -20.75 8.80
N GLU A 295 -1.29 -20.11 9.41
CA GLU A 295 -0.35 -19.26 8.69
C GLU A 295 0.57 -20.07 7.76
N VAL A 296 1.00 -19.45 6.67
CA VAL A 296 2.21 -19.85 5.95
C VAL A 296 3.40 -19.43 6.81
N TYR A 297 4.29 -20.36 7.15
CA TYR A 297 5.39 -20.11 8.09
C TYR A 297 6.51 -19.25 7.46
N PRO A 298 7.29 -18.52 8.27
CA PRO A 298 8.48 -17.81 7.80
C PRO A 298 9.43 -18.75 7.05
N GLY A 299 9.77 -18.38 5.81
CA GLY A 299 10.63 -19.18 4.94
C GLY A 299 9.96 -20.38 4.27
N GLU A 300 8.66 -20.59 4.44
CA GLU A 300 7.94 -21.74 3.89
C GLU A 300 7.57 -21.54 2.41
N VAL A 301 7.68 -22.62 1.64
CA VAL A 301 7.20 -22.74 0.26
C VAL A 301 6.16 -23.86 0.21
N LEU A 302 4.89 -23.48 0.10
CA LEU A 302 3.76 -24.39 -0.04
C LEU A 302 3.37 -24.54 -1.50
N VAL A 303 3.22 -25.79 -1.96
CA VAL A 303 2.76 -26.11 -3.31
C VAL A 303 1.43 -26.84 -3.21
N VAL A 304 0.45 -26.37 -3.98
CA VAL A 304 -0.82 -27.04 -4.20
C VAL A 304 -0.79 -27.64 -5.61
N ASP A 305 -0.86 -28.96 -5.69
CA ASP A 305 -0.92 -29.74 -6.94
C ASP A 305 -2.04 -30.77 -6.78
N ARG A 306 -3.01 -30.80 -7.71
CA ARG A 306 -4.15 -31.74 -7.71
C ARG A 306 -4.95 -31.75 -6.39
N GLY A 307 -5.01 -30.61 -5.70
CA GLY A 307 -5.74 -30.42 -4.45
C GLY A 307 -4.97 -30.87 -3.20
N GLU A 308 -3.77 -31.44 -3.35
CA GLU A 308 -2.89 -31.75 -2.24
C GLU A 308 -1.98 -30.56 -1.91
N VAL A 309 -1.89 -30.22 -0.63
CA VAL A 309 -1.00 -29.17 -0.12
C VAL A 309 0.28 -29.84 0.39
N GLN A 310 1.43 -29.42 -0.13
CA GLN A 310 2.74 -29.93 0.25
C GLN A 310 3.66 -28.79 0.69
N SER A 311 4.18 -28.85 1.92
CA SER A 311 5.27 -27.99 2.38
C SER A 311 6.59 -28.58 1.89
N LEU A 312 7.10 -28.08 0.76
CA LEU A 312 8.26 -28.67 0.08
C LEU A 312 9.59 -28.06 0.49
N CYS A 313 9.59 -26.85 1.03
CA CYS A 313 10.79 -26.21 1.53
C CYS A 313 10.47 -25.33 2.73
N LEU A 314 11.33 -25.42 3.75
CA LEU A 314 11.42 -24.44 4.82
C LEU A 314 12.83 -23.85 4.74
N MET A 315 12.94 -22.68 4.12
CA MET A 315 14.20 -21.95 4.01
C MET A 315 14.75 -21.69 5.41
N ARG A 316 16.08 -21.64 5.53
CA ARG A 316 16.71 -21.30 6.81
C ARG A 316 16.23 -19.91 7.22
N HIS A 317 15.46 -19.85 8.30
CA HIS A 317 14.91 -18.61 8.81
C HIS A 317 15.57 -18.24 10.15
N PRO A 318 15.87 -16.95 10.34
CA PRO A 318 16.25 -16.42 11.65
C PRO A 318 15.01 -16.33 12.56
N GLU A 319 15.20 -15.72 13.72
CA GLU A 319 14.07 -15.30 14.55
C GLU A 319 13.11 -14.40 13.74
N PRO A 320 11.80 -14.67 13.75
CA PRO A 320 10.82 -13.89 12.98
C PRO A 320 10.86 -12.40 13.33
N LYS A 321 10.44 -11.56 12.38
CA LYS A 321 10.30 -10.10 12.53
C LYS A 321 9.01 -9.63 11.86
N ALA A 322 7.88 -10.24 12.23
CA ALA A 322 6.54 -9.89 11.75
C ALA A 322 6.25 -8.39 11.92
N CYS A 323 5.57 -7.76 10.97
CA CYS A 323 5.36 -6.31 11.00
C CYS A 323 4.36 -5.92 12.11
N ILE A 324 4.83 -5.27 13.18
CA ILE A 324 3.93 -4.82 14.27
C ILE A 324 2.87 -3.80 13.79
N PHE A 325 3.16 -3.10 12.69
CA PHE A 325 2.26 -2.11 12.12
C PHE A 325 0.97 -2.72 11.53
N GLU A 326 0.98 -4.04 11.25
CA GLU A 326 -0.24 -4.79 10.92
C GLU A 326 -1.28 -4.70 12.04
N HIS A 327 -0.85 -4.90 13.29
CA HIS A 327 -1.73 -4.81 14.44
C HIS A 327 -2.10 -3.37 14.79
N ILE A 328 -1.20 -2.40 14.57
CA ILE A 328 -1.44 -0.99 14.88
C ILE A 328 -2.45 -0.38 13.91
N TYR A 329 -2.30 -0.60 12.61
CA TYR A 329 -3.06 0.15 11.61
C TYR A 329 -3.55 -0.68 10.42
N PHE A 330 -2.74 -1.55 9.84
CA PHE A 330 -3.05 -2.10 8.51
C PHE A 330 -4.14 -3.14 8.46
N ALA A 331 -3.99 -4.20 9.24
CA ALA A 331 -4.92 -5.31 9.17
C ALA A 331 -6.31 -4.87 9.66
N LEU A 332 -7.36 -5.50 9.14
CA LEU A 332 -8.70 -5.23 9.63
C LEU A 332 -8.86 -5.80 11.05
N PRO A 333 -9.69 -5.16 11.91
CA PRO A 333 -9.93 -5.66 13.25
C PRO A 333 -10.48 -7.09 13.31
N ASN A 334 -11.24 -7.52 12.29
CA ASN A 334 -11.79 -8.87 12.20
C ASN A 334 -10.78 -9.91 11.68
N SER A 335 -9.51 -9.53 11.46
CA SER A 335 -8.47 -10.47 11.05
C SER A 335 -7.68 -11.02 12.23
N VAL A 336 -7.23 -12.26 12.08
CA VAL A 336 -6.16 -12.86 12.89
C VAL A 336 -4.89 -12.83 12.05
N VAL A 337 -3.90 -12.07 12.51
CA VAL A 337 -2.63 -11.89 11.82
C VAL A 337 -1.52 -12.27 12.80
N PHE A 338 -0.53 -13.03 12.35
CA PHE A 338 0.58 -13.51 13.18
C PHE A 338 0.10 -14.22 14.47
N GLY A 339 -0.96 -15.02 14.34
CA GLY A 339 -1.58 -15.76 15.44
C GLY A 339 -2.35 -14.91 16.45
N ARG A 340 -2.52 -13.59 16.23
CA ARG A 340 -3.14 -12.68 17.19
C ARG A 340 -4.33 -11.95 16.58
N SER A 341 -5.38 -11.75 17.40
CA SER A 341 -6.51 -10.91 17.03
C SER A 341 -6.08 -9.45 16.92
N VAL A 342 -6.34 -8.83 15.77
CA VAL A 342 -6.06 -7.40 15.56
C VAL A 342 -6.96 -6.54 16.45
N TYR A 343 -8.22 -6.93 16.62
CA TYR A 343 -9.15 -6.23 17.52
C TYR A 343 -8.64 -6.21 18.97
N GLU A 344 -8.28 -7.38 19.53
CA GLU A 344 -7.81 -7.48 20.91
C GLU A 344 -6.52 -6.68 21.12
N SER A 345 -5.61 -6.72 20.14
CA SER A 345 -4.37 -5.93 20.18
C SER A 345 -4.67 -4.44 20.29
N ARG A 346 -5.56 -3.91 19.43
CA ARG A 346 -5.92 -2.49 19.44
C ARG A 346 -6.67 -2.08 20.70
N HIS A 347 -7.57 -2.93 21.19
CA HIS A 347 -8.30 -2.67 22.42
C HIS A 347 -7.32 -2.56 23.61
N ALA A 348 -6.38 -3.50 23.71
CA ALA A 348 -5.33 -3.49 24.73
C ALA A 348 -4.42 -2.25 24.65
N TYR A 349 -4.10 -1.76 23.45
CA TYR A 349 -3.35 -0.49 23.30
C TYR A 349 -4.10 0.68 23.94
N GLY A 350 -5.42 0.73 23.77
CA GLY A 350 -6.29 1.69 24.44
C GLY A 350 -6.26 1.59 25.95
N GLU A 351 -6.35 0.38 26.49
CA GLU A 351 -6.29 0.14 27.94
C GLU A 351 -4.94 0.55 28.55
N ILE A 352 -3.84 0.27 27.85
CA ILE A 352 -2.50 0.68 28.26
C ILE A 352 -2.42 2.21 28.31
N LEU A 353 -2.88 2.90 27.25
CA LEU A 353 -2.90 4.36 27.20
C LEU A 353 -3.72 4.99 28.33
N ALA A 354 -4.88 4.41 28.67
CA ALA A 354 -5.72 4.89 29.77
C ALA A 354 -5.07 4.66 31.14
N THR A 355 -4.29 3.58 31.28
CA THR A 355 -3.59 3.25 32.53
C THR A 355 -2.37 4.15 32.75
N GLU A 356 -1.57 4.35 31.70
CA GLU A 356 -0.27 5.04 31.82
C GLU A 356 -0.36 6.54 31.57
N ALA A 357 -1.40 6.99 30.86
CA ALA A 357 -1.62 8.41 30.55
C ALA A 357 -3.09 8.83 30.78
N PRO A 358 -3.63 8.63 31.99
CA PRO A 358 -4.98 9.09 32.32
C PRO A 358 -5.06 10.62 32.28
N VAL A 359 -6.25 11.14 32.04
CA VAL A 359 -6.58 12.56 32.18
C VAL A 359 -8.05 12.71 32.50
N ASP A 360 -8.39 13.69 33.35
CA ASP A 360 -9.78 14.01 33.64
C ASP A 360 -10.46 14.53 32.38
N CYS A 361 -11.40 13.75 31.86
CA CYS A 361 -12.14 14.06 30.64
C CYS A 361 -13.61 13.68 30.79
N ASP A 362 -14.46 14.26 29.94
CA ASP A 362 -15.91 14.05 29.99
C ASP A 362 -16.37 13.06 28.92
N VAL A 363 -15.55 12.84 27.89
CA VAL A 363 -15.85 11.94 26.77
C VAL A 363 -14.58 11.43 26.09
N VAL A 364 -14.62 10.16 25.69
CA VAL A 364 -13.61 9.55 24.80
C VAL A 364 -14.20 9.42 23.41
N ILE A 365 -13.46 9.86 22.39
CA ILE A 365 -13.83 9.74 20.98
C ILE A 365 -12.68 9.10 20.20
N ALA A 366 -12.97 8.65 18.98
CA ALA A 366 -11.97 8.15 18.05
C ALA A 366 -11.79 9.10 16.85
N VAL A 367 -10.62 9.02 16.22
CA VAL A 367 -10.47 9.37 14.80
C VAL A 367 -10.91 8.15 13.97
N PRO A 368 -12.05 8.21 13.27
CA PRO A 368 -12.57 7.05 12.55
C PRO A 368 -11.84 6.81 11.22
N ASP A 369 -11.74 5.57 10.75
CA ASP A 369 -12.25 4.34 11.41
C ASP A 369 -11.17 3.62 12.24
N SER A 370 -9.90 3.92 12.00
CA SER A 370 -8.75 3.18 12.54
C SER A 370 -8.60 3.29 14.06
N GLY A 371 -8.88 4.46 14.65
CA GLY A 371 -8.74 4.68 16.09
C GLY A 371 -9.87 4.10 16.95
N VAL A 372 -10.96 3.59 16.35
CA VAL A 372 -12.20 3.24 17.07
C VAL A 372 -11.96 2.16 18.12
N VAL A 373 -11.28 1.08 17.78
CA VAL A 373 -11.08 -0.05 18.72
C VAL A 373 -10.19 0.34 19.90
N ALA A 374 -9.14 1.14 19.66
CA ALA A 374 -8.29 1.66 20.73
C ALA A 374 -9.04 2.67 21.61
N ALA A 375 -9.92 3.49 21.03
CA ALA A 375 -10.77 4.40 21.80
C ALA A 375 -11.73 3.64 22.73
N LEU A 376 -12.31 2.53 22.26
CA LEU A 376 -13.16 1.66 23.07
C LEU A 376 -12.39 1.09 24.28
N GLY A 377 -11.18 0.59 24.05
CA GLY A 377 -10.33 0.09 25.15
C GLY A 377 -9.92 1.19 26.13
N TYR A 378 -9.59 2.37 25.63
CA TYR A 378 -9.28 3.53 26.47
C TYR A 378 -10.50 3.91 27.33
N ALA A 379 -11.67 4.04 26.72
CA ALA A 379 -12.92 4.40 27.40
C ALA A 379 -13.30 3.39 28.49
N ALA A 380 -13.22 2.10 28.16
CA ALA A 380 -13.49 1.01 29.09
C ALA A 380 -12.57 1.06 30.31
N LYS A 381 -11.27 1.29 30.11
CA LYS A 381 -10.30 1.34 31.20
C LYS A 381 -10.36 2.64 32.00
N ALA A 382 -10.62 3.78 31.36
CA ALA A 382 -10.75 5.08 32.01
C ALA A 382 -12.08 5.24 32.77
N GLY A 383 -13.09 4.42 32.48
CA GLY A 383 -14.44 4.56 33.07
C GLY A 383 -15.19 5.79 32.54
N VAL A 384 -14.83 6.28 31.35
CA VAL A 384 -15.41 7.45 30.70
C VAL A 384 -16.19 6.99 29.46
N PRO A 385 -17.39 7.50 29.16
CA PRO A 385 -18.18 7.04 28.02
C PRO A 385 -17.47 7.30 26.69
N PHE A 386 -17.40 6.26 25.86
CA PHE A 386 -17.12 6.41 24.43
C PHE A 386 -18.32 7.05 23.73
N GLN A 387 -18.07 8.03 22.87
CA GLN A 387 -19.08 8.63 22.01
C GLN A 387 -18.51 8.82 20.61
N GLN A 388 -19.39 8.73 19.61
CA GLN A 388 -19.01 9.03 18.23
C GLN A 388 -18.96 10.54 18.02
N GLY A 389 -17.85 11.18 18.41
CA GLY A 389 -17.64 12.63 18.28
C GLY A 389 -17.24 13.09 16.88
N LEU A 390 -16.73 12.18 16.06
CA LEU A 390 -16.38 12.40 14.65
C LEU A 390 -17.08 11.35 13.79
N ILE A 391 -17.66 11.79 12.68
CA ILE A 391 -18.30 10.93 11.68
C ILE A 391 -17.46 10.97 10.41
N ARG A 392 -17.01 9.79 9.95
CA ARG A 392 -16.36 9.65 8.64
C ARG A 392 -17.41 9.70 7.54
N SER A 393 -17.16 10.49 6.50
CA SER A 393 -18.01 10.47 5.31
C SER A 393 -17.71 9.21 4.48
N HIS A 394 -18.76 8.45 4.15
CA HIS A 394 -18.66 7.24 3.33
C HIS A 394 -18.59 7.53 1.83
N TYR A 395 -18.84 8.77 1.41
CA TYR A 395 -18.95 9.17 0.01
C TYR A 395 -17.74 9.96 -0.49
N VAL A 396 -16.64 9.94 0.26
CA VAL A 396 -15.40 10.60 -0.17
C VAL A 396 -14.73 9.72 -1.22
N GLY A 397 -14.96 10.03 -2.49
CA GLY A 397 -14.23 9.47 -3.62
C GLY A 397 -12.87 10.15 -3.85
N ARG A 398 -12.11 9.64 -4.83
CA ARG A 398 -10.82 10.21 -5.28
C ARG A 398 -10.94 11.49 -6.12
N THR A 399 -12.11 12.14 -6.17
CA THR A 399 -12.38 13.13 -7.21
C THR A 399 -11.81 14.51 -6.89
N PHE A 400 -10.66 14.78 -7.50
CA PHE A 400 -9.91 16.04 -7.53
C PHE A 400 -10.41 16.97 -8.65
N ILE A 401 -11.37 17.85 -8.36
CA ILE A 401 -11.51 19.09 -9.13
C ILE A 401 -11.82 20.23 -8.17
N GLU A 402 -10.80 20.89 -7.62
CA GLU A 402 -11.00 22.18 -6.93
C GLU A 402 -9.90 23.19 -7.30
N PRO A 403 -10.24 24.27 -8.05
CA PRO A 403 -9.26 25.15 -8.70
C PRO A 403 -8.77 26.33 -7.84
N SER A 404 -8.62 26.22 -6.51
CA SER A 404 -7.97 27.30 -5.74
C SER A 404 -7.33 26.88 -4.41
N GLN A 405 -6.20 27.52 -4.06
CA GLN A 405 -5.43 27.29 -2.82
C GLN A 405 -6.27 27.51 -1.54
N ARG A 406 -7.31 28.36 -1.59
CA ARG A 406 -8.20 28.67 -0.44
C ARG A 406 -9.13 27.52 -0.02
N ILE A 407 -9.36 26.53 -0.89
CA ILE A 407 -10.27 25.40 -0.59
C ILE A 407 -9.48 24.14 -0.17
N ARG A 408 -8.15 24.11 -0.34
CA ARG A 408 -7.29 22.96 0.06
C ARG A 408 -7.34 22.63 1.56
N ASP A 409 -7.74 23.58 2.41
CA ASP A 409 -7.95 23.37 3.85
C ASP A 409 -9.22 22.56 4.19
N PHE A 410 -10.12 22.31 3.23
CA PHE A 410 -11.37 21.56 3.45
C PHE A 410 -11.21 20.04 3.42
N GLY A 411 -10.05 19.50 3.03
CA GLY A 411 -9.88 18.04 2.86
C GLY A 411 -10.26 17.21 4.08
N VAL A 412 -9.91 17.66 5.31
CA VAL A 412 -10.31 16.98 6.54
C VAL A 412 -11.79 17.19 6.84
N LYS A 413 -12.37 18.37 6.56
CA LYS A 413 -13.81 18.65 6.75
C LYS A 413 -14.70 17.85 5.78
N LEU A 414 -14.19 17.52 4.60
CA LEU A 414 -14.85 16.61 3.64
C LEU A 414 -14.83 15.16 4.14
N LYS A 415 -13.75 14.75 4.81
CA LYS A 415 -13.55 13.39 5.33
C LYS A 415 -14.23 13.14 6.68
N LEU A 416 -14.19 14.13 7.58
CA LEU A 416 -14.59 14.01 8.98
C LEU A 416 -15.51 15.17 9.38
N SER A 417 -16.67 14.84 9.94
CA SER A 417 -17.65 15.78 10.45
C SER A 417 -17.77 15.67 11.98
N PRO A 418 -17.57 16.77 12.75
CA PRO A 418 -17.69 16.73 14.20
C PRO A 418 -19.15 16.79 14.65
N VAL A 419 -19.49 16.06 15.71
CA VAL A 419 -20.81 16.07 16.33
C VAL A 419 -20.81 17.06 17.49
N ARG A 420 -21.22 18.32 17.22
CA ARG A 420 -21.21 19.41 18.24
C ARG A 420 -21.89 19.01 19.55
N ALA A 421 -23.03 18.33 19.50
CA ALA A 421 -23.76 17.88 20.70
C ALA A 421 -22.94 16.93 21.61
N VAL A 422 -21.96 16.22 21.06
CA VAL A 422 -21.05 15.36 21.83
C VAL A 422 -19.91 16.17 22.44
N LEU A 423 -19.46 17.24 21.78
CA LEU A 423 -18.19 17.93 22.02
C LEU A 423 -18.31 19.25 22.79
N GLU A 424 -19.41 19.98 22.62
CA GLU A 424 -19.56 21.35 23.11
C GLU A 424 -19.41 21.45 24.64
N GLY A 425 -18.47 22.29 25.08
CA GLY A 425 -18.16 22.53 26.49
C GLY A 425 -17.37 21.41 27.19
N LYS A 426 -17.05 20.30 26.50
CA LYS A 426 -16.44 19.11 27.12
C LYS A 426 -14.92 19.07 26.97
N ARG A 427 -14.27 18.38 27.91
CA ARG A 427 -12.88 17.93 27.83
C ARG A 427 -12.86 16.58 27.12
N VAL A 428 -12.20 16.54 25.96
CA VAL A 428 -12.29 15.42 25.02
C VAL A 428 -10.96 14.69 24.97
N VAL A 429 -10.97 13.39 25.24
CA VAL A 429 -9.88 12.51 24.80
C VAL A 429 -10.19 12.04 23.39
N VAL A 430 -9.28 12.28 22.47
CA VAL A 430 -9.36 11.77 21.09
C VAL A 430 -8.24 10.75 20.87
N VAL A 431 -8.64 9.53 20.51
CA VAL A 431 -7.70 8.44 20.23
C VAL A 431 -7.53 8.26 18.73
N ASP A 432 -6.28 8.23 18.26
CA ASP A 432 -5.89 7.93 16.88
C ASP A 432 -4.84 6.81 16.88
N ASP A 433 -4.63 6.14 15.75
CA ASP A 433 -3.69 5.02 15.66
C ASP A 433 -2.22 5.48 15.69
N SER A 434 -1.89 6.53 14.92
CA SER A 434 -0.50 6.95 14.70
C SER A 434 -0.42 8.44 14.31
N ILE A 435 0.78 9.01 14.45
CA ILE A 435 1.13 10.33 13.91
C ILE A 435 2.40 10.17 13.06
N VAL A 436 2.34 10.56 11.79
CA VAL A 436 3.48 10.51 10.86
C VAL A 436 4.02 11.92 10.59
N ARG A 437 3.25 12.76 9.86
CA ARG A 437 3.61 14.16 9.55
C ARG A 437 2.97 15.17 10.51
N GLY A 438 1.86 14.79 11.16
CA GLY A 438 1.15 15.60 12.17
C GLY A 438 0.18 16.65 11.64
N THR A 439 0.13 16.90 10.32
CA THR A 439 -0.72 17.94 9.74
C THR A 439 -2.22 17.60 9.80
N THR A 440 -2.59 16.33 9.74
CA THR A 440 -3.96 15.83 9.88
C THR A 440 -4.38 15.89 11.34
N SER A 441 -3.53 15.47 12.27
CA SER A 441 -3.78 15.60 13.71
C SER A 441 -4.00 17.06 14.11
N SER A 442 -3.19 17.99 13.59
CA SER A 442 -3.39 19.44 13.78
C SER A 442 -4.76 19.92 13.28
N LYS A 443 -5.16 19.49 12.08
CA LYS A 443 -6.48 19.80 11.51
C LYS A 443 -7.63 19.20 12.33
N ILE A 444 -7.49 17.98 12.84
CA ILE A 444 -8.49 17.31 13.68
C ILE A 444 -8.64 18.04 15.01
N VAL A 445 -7.55 18.38 15.70
CA VAL A 445 -7.60 19.13 16.96
C VAL A 445 -8.29 20.49 16.75
N ARG A 446 -7.93 21.20 15.68
CA ARG A 446 -8.61 22.46 15.31
C ARG A 446 -10.11 22.26 15.06
N LEU A 447 -10.49 21.20 14.33
CA LEU A 447 -11.89 20.86 14.05
C LEU A 447 -12.69 20.59 15.33
N LEU A 448 -12.10 19.90 16.31
CA LEU A 448 -12.74 19.62 17.60
C LEU A 448 -12.91 20.90 18.43
N LYS A 449 -11.90 21.78 18.46
CA LYS A 449 -11.99 23.09 19.13
C LYS A 449 -13.04 23.99 18.47
N GLU A 450 -13.10 24.05 17.14
CA GLU A 450 -14.15 24.77 16.39
C GLU A 450 -15.56 24.20 16.65
N ALA A 451 -15.68 22.91 16.98
CA ALA A 451 -16.93 22.27 17.36
C ALA A 451 -17.34 22.54 18.82
N GLY A 452 -16.51 23.26 19.59
CA GLY A 452 -16.83 23.69 20.96
C GLY A 452 -16.16 22.88 22.07
N ALA A 453 -15.21 21.99 21.76
CA ALA A 453 -14.46 21.28 22.80
C ALA A 453 -13.66 22.27 23.68
N LYS A 454 -13.75 22.12 25.00
CA LYS A 454 -13.04 22.95 25.98
C LYS A 454 -11.55 22.62 26.03
N GLU A 455 -11.23 21.33 26.04
CA GLU A 455 -9.88 20.77 26.06
C GLU A 455 -9.83 19.58 25.09
N VAL A 456 -8.70 19.39 24.41
CA VAL A 456 -8.48 18.27 23.49
C VAL A 456 -7.19 17.53 23.88
N HIS A 457 -7.33 16.32 24.39
CA HIS A 457 -6.25 15.44 24.80
C HIS A 457 -6.04 14.34 23.76
N MET A 458 -4.92 14.39 23.06
CA MET A 458 -4.58 13.40 22.03
C MET A 458 -3.94 12.17 22.68
N ARG A 459 -4.39 10.98 22.29
CA ARG A 459 -3.81 9.68 22.69
C ARG A 459 -3.55 8.84 21.45
N ILE A 460 -2.31 8.39 21.27
CA ILE A 460 -1.88 7.72 20.04
C ILE A 460 -1.58 6.25 20.32
N ALA A 461 -2.31 5.33 19.69
CA ALA A 461 -2.21 3.88 19.88
C ALA A 461 -1.01 3.24 19.17
N SER A 462 0.10 3.98 19.11
CA SER A 462 1.40 3.59 18.56
C SER A 462 2.50 4.32 19.30
N PRO A 463 3.71 3.74 19.42
CA PRO A 463 4.91 4.51 19.73
C PRO A 463 5.19 5.58 18.64
N PRO A 464 6.04 6.59 18.93
CA PRO A 464 6.47 7.58 17.94
C PRO A 464 7.17 6.93 16.74
N ILE A 465 6.78 7.33 15.53
CA ILE A 465 7.38 6.81 14.28
C ILE A 465 8.60 7.66 13.93
N ILE A 466 9.79 7.09 14.09
CA ILE A 466 11.08 7.77 13.89
C ILE A 466 11.84 7.27 12.65
N GLY A 467 11.50 6.09 12.12
CA GLY A 467 12.16 5.48 10.98
C GLY A 467 11.19 5.13 9.85
N SER A 468 11.64 5.32 8.61
CA SER A 468 10.90 4.88 7.42
C SER A 468 10.92 3.36 7.29
N CYS A 469 9.81 2.74 6.92
CA CYS A 469 9.77 1.32 6.65
C CYS A 469 10.48 0.98 5.32
N TYR A 470 11.23 -0.11 5.30
CA TYR A 470 11.84 -0.69 4.09
C TYR A 470 11.21 -2.02 3.69
N TYR A 471 10.14 -2.44 4.37
CA TYR A 471 9.57 -3.78 4.28
C TYR A 471 8.12 -3.78 3.86
N GLY A 472 7.72 -2.83 3.04
CA GLY A 472 6.40 -2.86 2.46
C GLY A 472 5.35 -1.97 3.13
N VAL A 473 5.78 -0.88 3.77
CA VAL A 473 4.87 0.18 4.21
C VAL A 473 5.35 1.48 3.59
N ASP A 474 4.45 2.16 2.88
CA ASP A 474 4.69 3.51 2.37
C ASP A 474 4.75 4.48 3.55
N THR A 475 5.98 4.79 3.93
CA THR A 475 6.29 5.83 4.91
C THR A 475 7.15 6.89 4.25
N PRO A 476 6.98 8.17 4.61
CA PRO A 476 7.79 9.24 4.08
C PRO A 476 9.25 9.12 4.54
N SER A 477 10.12 9.97 4.00
CA SER A 477 11.53 9.99 4.41
C SER A 477 11.68 10.34 5.89
N PRO A 478 12.78 9.94 6.55
CA PRO A 478 12.95 10.22 7.97
C PRO A 478 12.88 11.71 8.32
N GLU A 479 13.27 12.59 7.41
CA GLU A 479 13.22 14.04 7.59
C GLU A 479 11.78 14.59 7.57
N GLU A 480 10.84 13.89 6.95
CA GLU A 480 9.43 14.28 6.88
C GLU A 480 8.65 13.80 8.11
N LEU A 481 9.14 12.77 8.81
CA LEU A 481 8.55 12.26 10.05
C LEU A 481 8.65 13.29 11.17
N ILE A 482 7.51 13.65 11.77
CA ILE A 482 7.46 14.69 12.81
C ILE A 482 8.20 14.25 14.08
N SER A 483 8.07 12.98 14.47
CA SER A 483 8.73 12.43 15.67
C SER A 483 10.24 12.24 15.51
N ASN A 484 10.77 12.36 14.28
CA ASN A 484 12.22 12.40 14.06
C ASN A 484 12.79 13.83 14.17
N ARG A 485 11.94 14.86 14.12
CA ARG A 485 12.33 16.27 14.17
C ARG A 485 11.97 16.98 15.46
N MET A 486 10.94 16.50 16.16
CA MET A 486 10.30 17.18 17.28
C MET A 486 10.11 16.21 18.44
N SER A 487 10.35 16.70 19.66
CA SER A 487 9.98 16.02 20.90
C SER A 487 8.45 15.94 21.05
N VAL A 488 7.97 15.08 21.96
CA VAL A 488 6.53 14.92 22.21
C VAL A 488 5.86 16.25 22.59
N GLU A 489 6.53 17.10 23.37
CA GLU A 489 6.00 18.40 23.78
C GLU A 489 5.92 19.38 22.60
N GLU A 490 6.96 19.43 21.77
CA GLU A 490 6.93 20.24 20.55
C GLU A 490 5.84 19.76 19.57
N ILE A 491 5.61 18.44 19.46
CA ILE A 491 4.52 17.88 18.66
C ILE A 491 3.17 18.31 19.24
N ARG A 492 2.99 18.24 20.57
CA ARG A 492 1.77 18.68 21.26
C ARG A 492 1.43 20.13 20.90
N GLU A 493 2.43 21.01 20.98
CA GLU A 493 2.29 22.42 20.60
C GLU A 493 1.96 22.58 19.12
N PHE A 494 2.66 21.87 18.24
CA PHE A 494 2.46 21.91 16.79
C PHE A 494 1.03 21.51 16.38
N ILE A 495 0.49 20.44 16.97
CA ILE A 495 -0.88 20.01 16.69
C ILE A 495 -1.93 20.83 17.45
N GLY A 496 -1.52 21.64 18.42
CA GLY A 496 -2.40 22.51 19.22
C GLY A 496 -3.24 21.75 20.25
N ALA A 497 -2.80 20.57 20.69
CA ALA A 497 -3.49 19.77 21.71
C ALA A 497 -3.15 20.23 23.13
N ASP A 498 -4.05 20.00 24.07
CA ASP A 498 -3.88 20.33 25.48
C ASP A 498 -2.97 19.31 26.19
N SER A 499 -3.00 18.05 25.73
CA SER A 499 -1.98 17.04 26.06
C SER A 499 -1.81 16.06 24.91
N LEU A 500 -0.62 15.46 24.79
CA LEU A 500 -0.33 14.42 23.82
C LEU A 500 0.42 13.28 24.52
N THR A 501 0.00 12.04 24.28
CA THR A 501 0.75 10.87 24.73
C THR A 501 0.68 9.75 23.71
N TYR A 502 1.83 9.11 23.47
CA TYR A 502 1.98 7.94 22.63
C TYR A 502 1.93 6.67 23.46
N LEU A 503 1.62 5.54 22.82
CA LEU A 503 1.72 4.22 23.44
C LEU A 503 3.19 3.96 23.80
N PRO A 504 3.52 3.70 25.08
CA PRO A 504 4.89 3.45 25.48
C PRO A 504 5.46 2.19 24.81
N PHE A 505 6.67 2.31 24.25
CA PHE A 505 7.29 1.22 23.48
C PHE A 505 7.55 -0.04 24.31
N ASP A 506 7.97 0.13 25.57
CA ASP A 506 8.20 -0.99 26.48
C ASP A 506 6.90 -1.69 26.88
N SER A 507 5.80 -0.93 27.02
CA SER A 507 4.48 -1.50 27.32
C SER A 507 3.91 -2.27 26.13
N LEU A 508 4.15 -1.81 24.90
CA LEU A 508 3.85 -2.58 23.69
C LEU A 508 4.61 -3.90 23.69
N LYS A 509 5.92 -3.88 23.96
CA LYS A 509 6.73 -5.12 24.06
C LYS A 509 6.25 -6.03 25.19
N LYS A 510 5.87 -5.47 26.34
CA LYS A 510 5.36 -6.23 27.48
C LYS A 510 4.04 -6.92 27.16
N LEU A 511 3.14 -6.24 26.42
CA LEU A 511 1.89 -6.82 25.93
C LEU A 511 2.15 -7.99 24.97
N LEU A 512 3.20 -7.90 24.15
CA LEU A 512 3.58 -8.97 23.24
C LEU A 512 4.20 -10.17 23.97
N GLY A 513 4.77 -9.95 25.16
CA GLY A 513 5.28 -11.02 26.03
C GLY A 513 6.45 -11.77 25.39
N SER A 514 6.38 -13.09 25.40
CA SER A 514 7.39 -13.96 24.77
C SER A 514 7.50 -13.77 23.26
N ASP A 515 6.45 -13.24 22.61
CA ASP A 515 6.47 -13.00 21.16
C ASP A 515 7.13 -11.66 20.82
N SER A 516 7.44 -10.82 21.81
CA SER A 516 8.04 -9.51 21.58
C SER A 516 9.27 -9.52 20.66
N PRO A 517 10.21 -10.49 20.77
CA PRO A 517 11.33 -10.61 19.84
C PRO A 517 10.91 -10.96 18.40
N ASN A 518 9.74 -11.57 18.19
CA ASN A 518 9.27 -12.05 16.89
C ASN A 518 8.70 -10.93 15.99
N PHE A 519 8.70 -9.68 16.45
CA PHE A 519 8.18 -8.52 15.72
C PHE A 519 9.28 -7.56 15.25
N CYS A 520 9.06 -6.95 14.10
CA CYS A 520 9.85 -5.82 13.60
C CYS A 520 9.34 -4.52 14.23
N TYR A 521 10.26 -3.77 14.84
CA TYR A 521 9.99 -2.43 15.40
C TYR A 521 10.82 -1.33 14.73
N ALA A 522 11.35 -1.58 13.52
CA ALA A 522 12.32 -0.68 12.88
C ALA A 522 11.81 0.77 12.78
N CYS A 523 10.50 0.95 12.55
CA CYS A 523 9.87 2.27 12.47
C CYS A 523 9.91 3.05 13.81
N PHE A 524 10.03 2.36 14.94
CA PHE A 524 10.07 2.94 16.29
C PHE A 524 11.47 2.96 16.90
N SER A 525 12.35 2.05 16.48
CA SER A 525 13.67 1.85 17.08
C SER A 525 14.84 2.26 16.16
N GLY A 526 14.61 2.41 14.86
CA GLY A 526 15.65 2.54 13.86
C GLY A 526 16.50 1.26 13.65
N MET A 527 16.17 0.16 14.33
CA MET A 527 16.87 -1.12 14.21
C MET A 527 16.22 -2.01 13.16
N TYR A 528 16.78 -1.98 11.95
CA TYR A 528 16.32 -2.73 10.80
C TYR A 528 16.90 -4.16 10.80
N PRO A 529 16.08 -5.22 10.72
CA PRO A 529 16.60 -6.58 10.60
C PRO A 529 17.42 -6.81 9.32
N ILE A 530 17.08 -6.09 8.24
CA ILE A 530 17.79 -6.08 6.95
C ILE A 530 17.94 -4.64 6.48
N LEU A 531 19.18 -4.17 6.30
CA LEU A 531 19.43 -2.82 5.79
C LEU A 531 19.44 -2.80 4.24
N PRO A 532 18.96 -1.73 3.60
CA PRO A 532 19.12 -1.56 2.16
C PRO A 532 20.59 -1.53 1.77
N ARG A 533 20.98 -2.29 0.73
CA ARG A 533 22.33 -2.23 0.20
C ARG A 533 22.52 -0.92 -0.57
N GLU A 534 23.54 -0.14 -0.21
CA GLU A 534 23.95 0.99 -1.05
C GLU A 534 24.45 0.47 -2.40
N VAL A 535 23.70 0.75 -3.46
CA VAL A 535 24.24 0.59 -4.81
C VAL A 535 25.25 1.70 -5.00
N LYS A 536 26.55 1.36 -4.96
CA LYS A 536 27.61 2.22 -5.51
C LYS A 536 27.39 2.31 -7.01
N VAL A 537 26.48 3.17 -7.44
CA VAL A 537 26.36 3.54 -8.83
C VAL A 537 27.68 4.22 -9.18
N LYS A 538 28.55 3.55 -9.95
CA LYS A 538 29.57 4.27 -10.71
C LYS A 538 28.76 5.26 -11.54
N ARG A 539 28.77 6.54 -11.14
CA ARG A 539 28.21 7.61 -11.97
C ARG A 539 28.96 7.56 -13.30
N VAL A 540 28.40 6.85 -14.28
CA VAL A 540 28.62 7.20 -15.68
C VAL A 540 27.89 8.53 -15.79
N GLY A 541 28.65 9.61 -15.63
CA GLY A 541 28.10 10.95 -15.47
C GLY A 541 27.09 11.24 -16.57
N ASN A 542 25.87 11.60 -16.17
CA ASN A 542 24.98 12.33 -17.06
C ASN A 542 25.76 13.54 -17.58
N LEU A 543 25.83 13.68 -18.91
CA LEU A 543 26.14 14.94 -19.57
C LEU A 543 25.00 15.93 -19.28
N ALA A 544 24.88 16.34 -18.01
CA ALA A 544 24.20 17.56 -17.68
C ALA A 544 25.12 18.69 -18.15
N VAL A 545 24.65 19.46 -19.14
CA VAL A 545 25.23 20.76 -19.49
C VAL A 545 24.89 21.72 -18.33
N GLY A 546 25.54 21.50 -17.19
CA GLY A 546 25.47 22.31 -15.99
C GLY A 546 26.78 23.06 -15.85
N ARG A 547 26.71 24.39 -15.86
CA ARG A 547 27.87 25.27 -15.71
C ARG A 547 28.64 24.89 -14.45
N CYS A 548 29.89 24.47 -14.63
CA CYS A 548 30.80 24.10 -13.56
C CYS A 548 31.07 25.31 -12.62
N PRO A 549 30.99 25.15 -11.29
CA PRO A 549 31.29 26.21 -10.32
C PRO A 549 32.75 26.71 -10.41
N THR A 550 33.65 25.91 -10.98
CA THR A 550 35.06 26.29 -11.22
C THR A 550 35.18 27.28 -12.39
N CYS A 551 34.24 27.29 -13.33
CA CYS A 551 34.18 28.31 -14.40
C CYS A 551 33.73 29.68 -13.87
N ILE A 552 32.97 29.72 -12.76
CA ILE A 552 32.54 30.97 -12.11
C ILE A 552 33.73 31.64 -11.41
N ARG A 553 34.66 30.85 -10.85
CA ARG A 553 35.82 31.37 -10.11
C ARG A 553 36.96 31.91 -10.99
N ILE A 554 37.01 31.52 -12.26
CA ILE A 554 37.96 32.09 -13.24
C ILE A 554 37.42 33.40 -13.83
N MET A 555 36.09 33.57 -13.90
CA MET A 555 35.46 34.81 -14.38
C MET A 555 35.50 35.98 -13.40
N SER A 556 35.80 35.73 -12.11
CA SER A 556 35.89 36.81 -11.11
C SER A 556 37.31 37.36 -10.90
N LEU A 557 38.35 36.81 -11.55
CA LEU A 557 39.74 37.16 -11.29
C LEU A 557 40.52 37.68 -12.50
N THR A 558 39.93 37.73 -13.70
CA THR A 558 40.52 38.42 -14.85
C THR A 558 39.46 39.25 -15.56
N GLY A 559 39.40 40.54 -15.21
CA GLY A 559 38.58 41.50 -15.94
C GLY A 559 38.94 41.51 -17.43
N GLY A 560 37.94 41.43 -18.32
CA GLY A 560 38.07 41.89 -19.70
C GLY A 560 37.59 40.92 -20.77
N GLY A 561 36.56 41.33 -21.52
CA GLY A 561 35.93 40.61 -22.63
C GLY A 561 36.76 40.43 -23.91
N LYS A 562 38.07 40.15 -23.83
CA LYS A 562 38.92 39.81 -24.99
C LYS A 562 39.11 38.31 -25.24
N PHE A 563 39.13 37.46 -24.20
CA PHE A 563 39.36 36.01 -24.39
C PHE A 563 38.20 35.30 -25.13
N LEU A 564 36.96 35.76 -24.93
CA LEU A 564 35.77 35.13 -25.52
C LEU A 564 35.62 35.38 -27.04
N LYS A 565 36.25 36.44 -27.57
CA LYS A 565 36.21 36.77 -29.01
C LYS A 565 37.23 35.97 -29.83
N GLU A 566 38.39 35.66 -29.26
CA GLU A 566 39.40 34.81 -29.90
C GLU A 566 38.97 33.33 -29.91
N PHE A 567 38.40 32.84 -28.80
CA PHE A 567 38.03 31.42 -28.63
C PHE A 567 36.89 30.98 -29.55
N LYS A 568 35.90 31.86 -29.79
CA LYS A 568 34.79 31.61 -30.73
C LYS A 568 35.18 31.71 -32.21
N ARG A 569 36.33 32.31 -32.53
CA ARG A 569 36.84 32.45 -33.91
C ARG A 569 37.59 31.21 -34.38
N ILE A 570 38.15 30.41 -33.46
CA ILE A 570 39.04 29.28 -33.79
C ILE A 570 38.30 27.93 -33.81
N TYR A 571 37.22 27.75 -33.04
CA TYR A 571 36.51 26.47 -32.93
C TYR A 571 35.04 26.60 -33.34
N ARG A 572 34.74 26.30 -34.61
CA ARG A 572 33.39 25.92 -35.06
C ARG A 572 33.30 24.40 -35.00
N ASN A 573 32.25 23.91 -34.33
CA ASN A 573 31.83 22.52 -34.13
C ASN A 573 32.26 21.89 -32.80
N ASP A 574 31.27 21.23 -32.18
CA ASP A 574 31.27 20.62 -30.86
C ASP A 574 32.30 19.49 -30.72
N ILE A 575 33.12 19.54 -29.66
CA ILE A 575 34.00 18.43 -29.24
C ILE A 575 33.78 18.15 -27.74
N PRO A 576 33.46 16.91 -27.33
CA PRO A 576 33.33 16.55 -25.92
C PRO A 576 34.71 16.28 -25.29
N CYS A 577 35.10 17.07 -24.28
CA CYS A 577 36.33 16.86 -23.51
C CYS A 577 36.06 15.93 -22.31
N LYS A 578 36.82 14.82 -22.17
CA LYS A 578 36.83 13.94 -20.98
C LYS A 578 38.01 14.32 -20.08
N MET A 579 37.76 14.65 -18.81
CA MET A 579 38.80 14.68 -17.77
C MET A 579 38.61 13.48 -16.83
N ARG A 580 39.69 12.72 -16.58
CA ARG A 580 39.81 11.76 -15.47
C ARG A 580 40.69 12.39 -14.40
N GLY A 581 40.25 12.38 -13.15
CA GLY A 581 41.09 12.63 -11.99
C GLY A 581 40.81 11.54 -10.97
N ASP A 582 41.84 10.79 -10.60
CA ASP A 582 41.84 9.96 -9.40
C ASP A 582 42.22 10.86 -8.21
N TYR A 583 41.41 10.86 -7.16
CA TYR A 583 41.71 11.54 -5.90
C TYR A 583 42.26 10.50 -4.92
N ASP A 584 43.52 10.68 -4.52
CA ASP A 584 44.12 9.95 -3.43
C ASP A 584 44.12 10.84 -2.18
N HIS A 585 43.65 10.30 -1.06
CA HIS A 585 43.43 11.04 0.19
C HIS A 585 44.70 10.94 1.03
N ASP A 586 45.70 11.79 0.78
CA ASP A 586 46.66 12.20 1.82
C ASP A 586 47.63 13.31 1.37
N LYS A 587 47.88 14.23 2.31
CA LYS A 587 48.95 15.26 2.38
C LYS A 587 48.74 16.62 1.69
N GLU A 588 48.88 17.65 2.53
CA GLU A 588 49.04 19.07 2.23
C GLU A 588 50.21 19.34 1.27
N THR A 589 49.96 19.90 0.08
CA THR A 589 50.75 21.00 -0.53
C THR A 589 50.19 21.39 -1.91
N ARG A 590 50.24 22.69 -2.22
CA ARG A 590 49.73 23.32 -3.43
C ARG A 590 50.58 22.98 -4.67
N ALA A 591 50.00 22.30 -5.66
CA ALA A 591 50.21 22.50 -7.11
C ALA A 591 49.35 21.51 -7.91
N VAL A 592 48.36 21.99 -8.69
CA VAL A 592 47.59 21.12 -9.60
C VAL A 592 48.33 21.03 -10.94
N LYS A 593 48.93 19.88 -11.22
CA LYS A 593 49.57 19.58 -12.51
C LYS A 593 48.50 19.04 -13.46
N VAL A 594 48.06 19.83 -14.45
CA VAL A 594 47.09 19.39 -15.45
C VAL A 594 47.82 18.73 -16.62
N VAL A 595 47.65 17.41 -16.78
CA VAL A 595 48.15 16.67 -17.95
C VAL A 595 46.99 16.42 -18.90
N LEU A 596 47.00 17.06 -20.07
CA LEU A 596 46.06 16.79 -21.15
C LEU A 596 46.64 15.71 -22.06
N THR A 597 46.02 14.53 -22.10
CA THR A 597 46.34 13.49 -23.09
C THR A 597 45.28 13.48 -24.18
N TYR A 598 45.69 13.74 -25.42
CA TYR A 598 44.83 13.58 -26.60
C TYR A 598 45.07 12.19 -27.21
N ARG A 599 44.00 11.44 -27.51
CA ARG A 599 44.04 10.27 -28.41
C ARG A 599 43.32 10.64 -29.70
N HIS A 600 44.08 10.88 -30.77
CA HIS A 600 43.57 10.66 -32.12
C HIS A 600 44.12 9.34 -32.64
N GLY A 601 43.27 8.59 -33.35
CA GLY A 601 43.70 7.42 -34.11
C GLY A 601 44.83 7.83 -35.06
N VAL A 602 45.88 7.02 -35.05
CA VAL A 602 47.11 7.11 -35.86
C VAL A 602 48.10 8.21 -35.45
N GLY A 603 49.15 7.82 -34.71
CA GLY A 603 50.49 8.44 -34.75
C GLY A 603 50.79 9.65 -33.86
N ASN A 604 51.71 9.45 -32.90
CA ASN A 604 52.51 10.42 -32.12
C ASN A 604 51.82 11.35 -31.10
N SER A 605 52.15 11.14 -29.82
CA SER A 605 51.84 12.04 -28.70
C SER A 605 52.89 13.15 -28.54
N MET A 606 52.47 14.41 -28.49
CA MET A 606 53.33 15.55 -28.13
C MET A 606 52.91 16.09 -26.75
N ILE A 607 53.85 16.18 -25.81
CA ILE A 607 53.63 16.73 -24.46
C ILE A 607 54.08 18.19 -24.46
N LYS A 608 53.22 19.12 -24.03
CA LYS A 608 53.63 20.50 -23.68
C LYS A 608 53.16 20.81 -22.26
N SER A 609 54.10 21.21 -21.40
CA SER A 609 53.83 21.79 -20.09
C SER A 609 53.72 23.31 -20.21
N PHE A 610 52.71 23.90 -19.59
CA PHE A 610 52.72 25.32 -19.25
C PHE A 610 52.86 25.44 -17.72
N ALA A 611 53.77 26.30 -17.28
CA ALA A 611 54.07 26.57 -15.87
C ALA A 611 53.01 27.47 -15.24
#